data_AF-A0A956LLW7-F1
#
_entry.id   AF-A0A956LLW7-F1
#
_cell.length_a   1.000
_cell.length_b   1.000
_cell.length_c   1.000
_cell.angle_alpha   90.00
_cell.angle_beta   90.00
_cell.angle_gamma   90.00
#
_symmetry.space_group_name_H-M   'P 1'
#
loop_
_entity.id
_entity.type
_entity.pdbx_description
1 polymer ?
#
loop_
_entity_poly.entity_id
_entity_poly.type
_entity_poly.pdbx_seq_one_letter_code
_entity_poly.pdbx_strand_id
1 'polypeptide(L)'
;MRHPWRVDRDLAGRFHPQYPDDLQIVVHDGEPRRTGRGPESCWVHTTDVYGALSIPYVAADAQPPFAPATARWRERVVYRGTLLNTPHQLTSVAQGDSVLYLHASGLPQPLMVTEAYLRERGQWSYTPCDRCGADQSLDPPSVMQRTRFPSAPAGAVMLSFSAFCPCGGTMVLGAMQPR
;
A
#
# COMPACT_ATOMS: atom_id res chain seq x y z
N MET A 1 16.65 24.79 1.37
CA MET A 1 16.89 23.67 0.42
C MET A 1 15.57 23.27 -0.18
N ARG A 2 15.52 22.82 -1.44
CA ARG A 2 14.30 22.20 -1.98
C ARG A 2 14.24 20.77 -1.45
N HIS A 3 13.15 20.42 -0.78
CA HIS A 3 12.92 19.06 -0.31
C HIS A 3 12.69 18.11 -1.51
N PRO A 4 13.24 16.88 -1.48
CA PRO A 4 13.20 15.97 -2.64
C PRO A 4 11.78 15.60 -3.07
N TRP A 5 10.83 15.47 -2.13
CA TRP A 5 9.44 15.12 -2.42
C TRP A 5 8.68 16.18 -3.23
N ARG A 6 9.11 17.45 -3.19
CA ARG A 6 8.43 18.55 -3.89
C ARG A 6 8.58 18.50 -5.41
N VAL A 7 9.57 17.77 -5.90
CA VAL A 7 9.82 17.58 -7.34
C VAL A 7 9.52 16.16 -7.80
N ASP A 8 9.06 15.29 -6.90
CA ASP A 8 8.69 13.92 -7.25
C ASP A 8 7.40 13.92 -8.07
N ARG A 9 7.42 13.17 -9.18
CA ARG A 9 6.29 13.08 -10.11
C ARG A 9 5.09 12.38 -9.47
N ASP A 10 5.32 11.50 -8.51
CA ASP A 10 4.25 10.78 -7.80
C ASP A 10 3.42 11.70 -6.89
N LEU A 11 4.00 12.81 -6.44
CA LEU A 11 3.33 13.82 -5.60
C LEU A 11 3.02 15.14 -6.33
N ALA A 12 3.36 15.23 -7.62
CA ALA A 12 3.12 16.43 -8.42
C ALA A 12 1.62 16.80 -8.45
N GLY A 13 1.31 18.05 -8.10
CA GLY A 13 -0.06 18.58 -8.08
C GLY A 13 -0.92 18.07 -6.91
N ARG A 14 -0.34 17.39 -5.93
CA ARG A 14 -1.08 16.83 -4.77
C ARG A 14 -1.01 17.69 -3.51
N PHE A 15 -0.04 18.60 -3.45
CA PHE A 15 0.15 19.48 -2.31
C PHE A 15 -0.90 20.58 -2.23
N HIS A 16 -1.21 21.00 -1.01
CA HIS A 16 -2.09 22.13 -0.76
C HIS A 16 -1.48 23.42 -1.33
N PRO A 17 -2.26 24.26 -2.04
CA PRO A 17 -1.74 25.49 -2.66
C PRO A 17 -1.12 26.49 -1.68
N GLN A 18 -1.59 26.50 -0.41
CA GLN A 18 -1.09 27.40 0.63
C GLN A 18 -0.13 26.73 1.62
N TYR A 19 -0.05 25.39 1.63
CA TYR A 19 0.79 24.62 2.55
C TYR A 19 1.60 23.61 1.71
N PRO A 20 2.79 24.02 1.21
CA PRO A 20 3.47 23.33 0.11
C PRO A 20 4.04 21.94 0.45
N ASP A 21 3.96 21.52 1.71
CA ASP A 21 4.37 20.18 2.17
C ASP A 21 3.17 19.34 2.66
N ASP A 22 1.96 19.91 2.63
CA ASP A 22 0.77 19.25 3.13
C ASP A 22 -0.01 18.63 1.98
N LEU A 23 -0.43 17.37 2.11
CA LEU A 23 -1.30 16.70 1.15
C LEU A 23 -2.30 15.80 1.85
N GLN A 24 -3.33 15.39 1.12
CA GLN A 24 -4.25 14.37 1.59
C GLN A 24 -3.76 12.98 1.22
N ILE A 25 -3.81 12.06 2.19
CA ILE A 25 -3.56 10.63 2.00
C ILE A 25 -4.73 9.82 2.54
N VAL A 26 -4.83 8.57 2.09
CA VAL A 26 -5.76 7.57 2.62
C VAL A 26 -5.11 6.85 3.80
N VAL A 27 -5.67 6.99 5.00
CA VAL A 27 -5.27 6.28 6.22
C VAL A 27 -6.25 5.16 6.56
N HIS A 28 -5.82 4.12 7.28
CA HIS A 28 -6.66 2.95 7.60
C HIS A 28 -6.11 2.11 8.75
N ASP A 29 -6.98 1.35 9.41
CA ASP A 29 -6.60 0.29 10.38
C ASP A 29 -6.33 -1.07 9.71
N GLY A 30 -6.47 -1.12 8.39
CA GLY A 30 -6.38 -2.30 7.54
C GLY A 30 -7.63 -2.51 6.70
N GLU A 31 -7.84 -3.73 6.22
CA GLU A 31 -8.97 -4.04 5.34
C GLU A 31 -10.33 -3.96 6.09
N PRO A 32 -11.34 -3.24 5.56
CA PRO A 32 -12.59 -2.97 6.28
C PRO A 32 -13.40 -4.20 6.70
N ARG A 33 -13.36 -5.32 5.96
CA ARG A 33 -14.05 -6.57 6.37
C ARG A 33 -13.35 -7.23 7.55
N ARG A 34 -12.06 -6.95 7.77
CA ARG A 34 -11.30 -7.39 8.95
C ARG A 34 -11.52 -6.46 10.15
N THR A 35 -11.48 -5.15 9.93
CA THR A 35 -11.45 -4.15 11.03
C THR A 35 -12.82 -3.61 11.41
N GLY A 36 -13.81 -3.72 10.52
CA GLY A 36 -15.10 -3.02 10.63
C GLY A 36 -14.99 -1.51 10.43
N ARG A 37 -13.83 -0.98 10.04
CA ARG A 37 -13.54 0.46 9.90
C ARG A 37 -13.09 0.76 8.47
N GLY A 38 -13.75 1.72 7.84
CA GLY A 38 -13.37 2.18 6.50
C GLY A 38 -12.12 3.06 6.53
N PRO A 39 -11.36 3.12 5.42
CA PRO A 39 -10.28 4.10 5.29
C PRO A 39 -10.82 5.54 5.31
N GLU A 40 -10.00 6.48 5.75
CA GLU A 40 -10.32 7.91 5.83
C GLU A 40 -9.29 8.75 5.07
N SER A 41 -9.69 9.92 4.57
CA SER A 41 -8.77 10.91 3.99
C SER A 41 -8.28 11.84 5.08
N CYS A 42 -6.97 11.89 5.33
CA CYS A 42 -6.36 12.77 6.30
C CYS A 42 -5.27 13.62 5.67
N TRP A 43 -5.07 14.82 6.22
CA TRP A 43 -3.98 15.70 5.88
C TRP A 43 -2.70 15.24 6.57
N VAL A 44 -1.59 15.29 5.82
CA VAL A 44 -0.25 14.95 6.31
C VAL A 44 0.72 16.04 5.89
N HIS A 45 1.54 16.50 6.82
CA HIS A 45 2.72 17.31 6.53
C HIS A 45 3.89 16.39 6.21
N THR A 46 4.43 16.48 4.99
CA THR A 46 5.54 15.64 4.53
C THR A 46 6.85 16.10 5.15
N THR A 47 7.56 15.18 5.79
CA THR A 47 8.78 15.50 6.54
C THR A 47 10.03 14.87 5.93
N ASP A 48 9.90 13.71 5.26
CA ASP A 48 11.04 13.00 4.71
C ASP A 48 10.70 12.02 3.58
N VAL A 49 11.72 11.59 2.84
CA VAL A 49 11.69 10.37 2.04
C VAL A 49 12.21 9.22 2.91
N TYR A 50 11.32 8.28 3.25
CA TYR A 50 11.66 7.12 4.08
C TYR A 50 12.57 6.13 3.35
N GLY A 51 12.33 5.93 2.05
CA GLY A 51 13.09 4.99 1.24
C GLY A 51 12.40 4.66 -0.08
N ALA A 52 12.77 3.53 -0.66
CA ALA A 52 12.15 3.00 -1.87
C ALA A 52 11.67 1.57 -1.64
N LEU A 53 10.57 1.22 -2.30
CA LEU A 53 9.96 -0.10 -2.28
C LEU A 53 10.05 -0.73 -3.68
N SER A 54 10.85 -1.80 -3.77
CA SER A 54 10.96 -2.63 -4.97
C SER A 54 9.80 -3.63 -5.05
N ILE A 55 8.96 -3.48 -6.08
CA ILE A 55 7.74 -4.27 -6.28
C ILE A 55 7.88 -5.15 -7.53
N PRO A 56 7.66 -6.48 -7.41
CA PRO A 56 7.61 -7.35 -8.57
C PRO A 56 6.26 -7.23 -9.28
N TYR A 57 6.29 -7.33 -10.60
CA TYR A 57 5.14 -7.55 -11.46
C TYR A 57 5.46 -8.63 -12.49
N VAL A 58 4.50 -9.52 -12.73
CA VAL A 58 4.60 -10.60 -13.72
C VAL A 58 3.54 -10.44 -14.81
N ALA A 59 3.70 -11.18 -15.90
CA ALA A 59 2.67 -11.26 -16.93
C ALA A 59 1.36 -11.82 -16.35
N ALA A 60 0.22 -11.36 -16.89
CA ALA A 60 -1.11 -11.69 -16.35
C ALA A 60 -1.45 -13.19 -16.43
N ASP A 61 -0.81 -13.93 -17.34
CA ASP A 61 -0.97 -15.37 -17.55
C ASP A 61 0.03 -16.23 -16.75
N ALA A 62 0.99 -15.61 -16.04
CA ALA A 62 1.94 -16.33 -15.22
C ALA A 62 1.25 -17.05 -14.05
N GLN A 63 1.81 -18.20 -13.66
CA GLN A 63 1.31 -18.99 -12.53
C GLN A 63 2.27 -18.89 -11.33
N PRO A 64 1.76 -18.67 -10.10
CA PRO A 64 2.58 -18.64 -8.90
C PRO A 64 2.96 -20.06 -8.42
N PRO A 65 4.07 -20.22 -7.67
CA PRO A 65 4.96 -19.15 -7.23
C PRO A 65 5.84 -18.64 -8.38
N PHE A 66 6.00 -17.33 -8.47
CA PHE A 66 6.71 -16.71 -9.58
C PHE A 66 8.22 -16.75 -9.38
N ALA A 67 8.95 -17.20 -10.40
CA ALA A 67 10.40 -17.15 -10.41
C ALA A 67 10.89 -15.68 -10.48
N PRO A 68 11.92 -15.28 -9.71
CA PRO A 68 12.48 -13.93 -9.80
C PRO A 68 12.93 -13.53 -11.21
N ALA A 69 13.35 -14.51 -12.02
CA ALA A 69 13.78 -14.31 -13.40
C ALA A 69 12.65 -13.91 -14.36
N THR A 70 11.39 -14.21 -14.02
CA THR A 70 10.22 -13.83 -14.85
C THR A 70 9.56 -12.54 -14.38
N ALA A 71 9.90 -12.07 -13.18
CA ALA A 71 9.40 -10.82 -12.66
C ALA A 71 10.16 -9.62 -13.24
N ARG A 72 9.39 -8.60 -13.58
CA ARG A 72 9.91 -7.26 -13.77
C ARG A 72 9.72 -6.48 -12.48
N TRP A 73 10.57 -5.49 -12.24
CA TRP A 73 10.60 -4.76 -10.98
C TRP A 73 10.29 -3.28 -11.20
N ARG A 74 9.58 -2.68 -10.24
CA ARG A 74 9.28 -1.26 -10.21
C ARG A 74 9.61 -0.72 -8.82
N GLU A 75 10.32 0.39 -8.78
CA GLU A 75 10.53 1.14 -7.54
C GLU A 75 9.37 2.10 -7.29
N ARG A 76 8.96 2.23 -6.02
CA ARG A 76 8.08 3.30 -5.55
C ARG A 76 8.75 4.01 -4.38
N VAL A 77 8.71 5.34 -4.39
CA VAL A 77 9.20 6.13 -3.25
C VAL A 77 8.21 5.99 -2.09
N VAL A 78 8.76 5.74 -0.89
CA VAL A 78 8.01 5.75 0.36
C VAL A 78 8.34 7.04 1.09
N TYR A 79 7.31 7.78 1.45
CA TYR A 79 7.41 9.06 2.14
C TYR A 79 7.06 8.89 3.62
N ARG A 80 7.54 9.82 4.42
CA ARG A 80 7.17 9.99 5.82
C ARG A 80 6.50 11.35 5.99
N GLY A 81 5.47 11.39 6.83
CA GLY A 81 4.88 12.65 7.25
C GLY A 81 4.16 12.56 8.59
N THR A 82 3.74 13.71 9.09
CA THR A 82 3.00 13.86 10.35
C THR A 82 1.52 14.09 10.06
N LEU A 83 0.65 13.30 10.70
CA LEU A 83 -0.80 13.44 10.55
C LEU A 83 -1.29 14.76 11.16
N LEU A 84 -2.03 15.56 10.41
CA LEU A 84 -2.46 16.91 10.82
C LEU A 84 -3.85 16.96 11.44
N ASN A 85 -4.66 15.92 11.25
CA ASN A 85 -6.01 15.82 11.80
C ASN A 85 -6.30 14.41 12.32
N THR A 86 -7.11 14.33 13.37
CA THR A 86 -7.55 13.05 13.95
C THR A 86 -8.58 12.39 13.04
N PRO A 87 -8.39 11.12 12.64
CA PRO A 87 -9.41 10.36 11.94
C PRO A 87 -10.61 10.08 12.87
N HIS A 88 -11.80 9.96 12.30
CA HIS A 88 -13.04 9.85 13.07
C HIS A 88 -13.30 8.46 13.65
N GLN A 89 -12.97 7.41 12.89
CA GLN A 89 -13.28 6.02 13.25
C GLN A 89 -12.05 5.13 13.39
N LEU A 90 -10.87 5.55 12.92
CA LEU A 90 -9.64 4.78 13.04
C LEU A 90 -9.09 4.81 14.47
N THR A 91 -8.44 3.73 14.87
CA THR A 91 -7.87 3.58 16.22
C THR A 91 -6.37 3.33 16.22
N SER A 92 -5.77 3.01 15.07
CA SER A 92 -4.33 2.73 14.98
C SER A 92 -3.46 3.96 14.79
N VAL A 93 -4.06 5.11 14.48
CA VAL A 93 -3.38 6.38 14.23
C VAL A 93 -4.16 7.55 14.83
N ALA A 94 -3.44 8.59 15.24
CA ALA A 94 -3.95 9.82 15.80
C ALA A 94 -3.23 11.05 15.20
N GLN A 95 -3.81 12.23 15.39
CA GLN A 95 -3.14 13.47 15.02
C GLN A 95 -1.76 13.58 15.70
N GLY A 96 -0.76 14.02 14.95
CA GLY A 96 0.63 14.12 15.41
C GLY A 96 1.45 12.86 15.15
N ASP A 97 0.83 11.73 14.82
CA ASP A 97 1.57 10.50 14.52
C ASP A 97 2.41 10.63 13.25
N SER A 98 3.58 9.99 13.27
CA SER A 98 4.39 9.77 12.06
C SER A 98 3.81 8.60 11.27
N VAL A 99 3.41 8.84 10.03
CA VAL A 99 2.89 7.82 9.11
C VAL A 99 3.81 7.64 7.91
N LEU A 100 3.82 6.42 7.35
CA LEU A 100 4.44 6.13 6.07
C LEU A 100 3.37 6.07 4.99
N TYR A 101 3.67 6.55 3.79
CA TYR A 101 2.74 6.48 2.68
C TYR A 101 3.47 6.40 1.35
N LEU A 102 2.78 5.88 0.34
CA LEU A 102 3.27 5.86 -1.04
C LEU A 102 2.13 6.15 -2.00
N HIS A 103 2.46 6.64 -3.19
CA HIS A 103 1.49 6.80 -4.26
C HIS A 103 1.51 5.56 -5.16
N ALA A 104 0.32 5.11 -5.54
CA ALA A 104 0.15 4.03 -6.50
C ALA A 104 -0.80 4.42 -7.62
N SER A 105 -0.53 3.86 -8.80
CA SER A 105 -1.39 4.01 -9.97
C SER A 105 -2.82 3.62 -9.61
N GLY A 106 -3.82 4.35 -10.12
CA GLY A 106 -5.22 4.03 -9.83
C GLY A 106 -5.76 4.55 -8.50
N LEU A 107 -4.90 5.10 -7.62
CA LEU A 107 -5.34 5.74 -6.39
C LEU A 107 -5.33 7.27 -6.57
N PRO A 108 -6.45 7.97 -6.27
CA PRO A 108 -6.51 9.43 -6.40
C PRO A 108 -5.61 10.14 -5.39
N GLN A 109 -5.43 9.55 -4.21
CA GLN A 109 -4.59 10.03 -3.11
C GLN A 109 -3.56 8.95 -2.77
N PRO A 110 -2.38 9.32 -2.25
CA PRO A 110 -1.43 8.35 -1.71
C PRO A 110 -2.05 7.51 -0.59
N LEU A 111 -1.53 6.30 -0.40
CA LEU A 111 -2.01 5.33 0.56
C LEU A 111 -1.02 5.19 1.72
N MET A 112 -1.52 5.26 2.94
CA MET A 112 -0.76 4.92 4.13
C MET A 112 -0.31 3.46 4.06
N VAL A 113 0.95 3.21 4.42
CA VAL A 113 1.51 1.86 4.50
C VAL A 113 2.15 1.63 5.86
N THR A 114 2.22 0.38 6.28
CA THR A 114 2.90 0.01 7.53
C THR A 114 4.25 -0.61 7.23
N GLU A 115 5.16 -0.62 8.20
CA GLU A 115 6.44 -1.31 8.03
C GLU A 115 6.27 -2.81 7.78
N ALA A 116 5.27 -3.43 8.41
CA ALA A 116 4.93 -4.83 8.17
C ALA A 116 4.53 -5.06 6.69
N TYR A 117 3.74 -4.15 6.12
CA TYR A 117 3.41 -4.18 4.71
C TYR A 117 4.67 -4.04 3.84
N LEU A 118 5.53 -3.05 4.12
CA LEU A 118 6.75 -2.81 3.34
C LEU A 118 7.70 -4.02 3.35
N ARG A 119 7.86 -4.70 4.50
CA ARG A 119 8.70 -5.90 4.62
C ARG A 119 8.20 -7.06 3.76
N GLU A 120 6.89 -7.24 3.67
CA GLU A 120 6.29 -8.34 2.92
C GLU A 120 6.09 -8.01 1.44
N ARG A 121 5.83 -6.75 1.08
CA ARG A 121 5.30 -6.36 -0.23
C ARG A 121 6.21 -6.74 -1.41
N GLY A 122 7.53 -6.76 -1.22
CA GLY A 122 8.50 -7.17 -2.25
C GLY A 122 8.48 -8.68 -2.58
N GLN A 123 7.82 -9.50 -1.76
CA GLN A 123 7.71 -10.95 -1.93
C GLN A 123 6.43 -11.37 -2.67
N TRP A 124 5.64 -10.40 -3.14
CA TRP A 124 4.33 -10.63 -3.74
C TRP A 124 4.16 -9.83 -5.03
N SER A 125 3.77 -10.50 -6.10
CA SER A 125 3.30 -9.81 -7.31
C SER A 125 1.80 -9.60 -7.24
N TYR A 126 1.34 -8.46 -7.73
CA TYR A 126 -0.07 -8.08 -7.73
C TYR A 126 -0.53 -7.95 -9.18
N THR A 127 -1.58 -8.67 -9.54
CA THR A 127 -2.44 -8.29 -10.66
C THR A 127 -3.23 -7.07 -10.21
N PRO A 128 -3.11 -5.91 -10.87
CA PRO A 128 -3.80 -4.68 -10.45
C PRO A 128 -5.32 -4.85 -10.36
N CYS A 129 -5.96 -3.98 -9.57
CA CYS A 129 -7.40 -3.92 -9.42
C CYS A 129 -8.10 -3.78 -10.78
N ASP A 130 -9.09 -4.64 -11.03
CA ASP A 130 -9.90 -4.68 -12.26
C ASP A 130 -10.73 -3.40 -12.52
N ARG A 131 -10.93 -2.55 -11.52
CA ARG A 131 -11.70 -1.30 -11.64
C ARG A 131 -10.83 -0.05 -11.73
N CYS A 132 -9.88 0.13 -10.81
CA CYS A 132 -9.09 1.36 -10.74
C CYS A 132 -7.62 1.18 -11.16
N GLY A 133 -7.12 -0.04 -11.29
CA GLY A 133 -5.71 -0.30 -11.59
C GLY A 133 -4.76 -0.16 -10.40
N ALA A 134 -5.27 -0.05 -9.17
CA ALA A 134 -4.45 -0.06 -7.96
C ALA A 134 -3.73 -1.39 -7.74
N ASP A 135 -2.45 -1.33 -7.36
CA ASP A 135 -1.57 -2.47 -7.14
C ASP A 135 -1.07 -2.56 -5.68
N GLN A 136 -1.81 -1.94 -4.75
CA GLN A 136 -1.52 -1.89 -3.32
C GLN A 136 -2.72 -2.34 -2.50
N SER A 137 -2.46 -2.93 -1.34
CA SER A 137 -3.49 -3.38 -0.38
C SER A 137 -3.37 -2.64 0.95
N LEU A 138 -4.48 -2.64 1.71
CA LEU A 138 -4.55 -2.03 3.04
C LEU A 138 -3.89 -2.86 4.14
N ASP A 139 -3.61 -4.14 3.88
CA ASP A 139 -3.00 -5.04 4.86
C ASP A 139 -1.76 -5.71 4.28
N PRO A 140 -0.80 -6.11 5.15
CA PRO A 140 0.26 -7.04 4.77
C PRO A 140 -0.33 -8.35 4.21
N PRO A 141 0.28 -8.94 3.17
CA PRO A 141 -0.12 -10.23 2.62
C PRO A 141 -0.37 -11.33 3.67
N SER A 142 0.45 -11.43 4.72
CA SER A 142 0.29 -12.42 5.77
C SER A 142 -0.97 -12.22 6.62
N VAL A 143 -1.32 -10.96 6.94
CA VAL A 143 -2.56 -10.61 7.65
C VAL A 143 -3.75 -10.99 6.78
N MET A 144 -3.68 -10.59 5.51
CA MET A 144 -4.68 -10.89 4.48
C MET A 144 -4.93 -12.39 4.28
N GLN A 145 -3.88 -13.21 4.31
CA GLN A 145 -4.00 -14.67 4.24
C GLN A 145 -4.74 -15.22 5.46
N ARG A 146 -4.32 -14.86 6.67
CA ARG A 146 -4.93 -15.36 7.91
C ARG A 146 -6.41 -15.04 7.99
N THR A 147 -6.82 -13.84 7.57
CA THR A 147 -8.23 -13.45 7.58
C THR A 147 -9.05 -14.17 6.52
N ARG A 148 -8.47 -14.50 5.36
CA ARG A 148 -9.20 -15.18 4.27
C ARG A 148 -9.24 -16.70 4.40
N PHE A 149 -8.21 -17.28 5.02
CA PHE A 149 -8.06 -18.72 5.17
C PHE A 149 -7.84 -19.09 6.65
N PRO A 150 -8.82 -18.79 7.53
CA PRO A 150 -8.66 -19.01 8.98
C PRO A 150 -8.50 -20.50 9.35
N SER A 151 -8.95 -21.41 8.49
CA SER A 151 -8.84 -22.86 8.66
C SER A 151 -7.62 -23.48 7.97
N ALA A 152 -6.72 -22.67 7.39
CA ALA A 152 -5.52 -23.20 6.77
C ALA A 152 -4.67 -23.97 7.80
N PRO A 153 -4.14 -25.16 7.45
CA PRO A 153 -3.25 -25.89 8.33
C PRO A 153 -2.02 -25.06 8.75
N ALA A 154 -1.50 -25.31 9.94
CA ALA A 154 -0.23 -24.72 10.35
C ALA A 154 0.87 -25.05 9.33
N GLY A 155 1.61 -24.03 8.89
CA GLY A 155 2.65 -24.17 7.87
C GLY A 155 2.15 -24.21 6.42
N ALA A 156 0.85 -24.09 6.17
CA ALA A 156 0.34 -23.95 4.80
C ALA A 156 0.92 -22.68 4.13
N VAL A 157 1.51 -22.86 2.96
CA VAL A 157 2.06 -21.76 2.16
C VAL A 157 1.04 -21.39 1.09
N MET A 158 0.50 -20.17 1.18
CA MET A 158 -0.41 -19.67 0.16
C MET A 158 0.38 -19.18 -1.06
N LEU A 159 0.09 -19.76 -2.23
CA LEU A 159 0.74 -19.35 -3.48
C LEU A 159 0.03 -18.17 -4.14
N SER A 160 -1.29 -18.09 -4.00
CA SER A 160 -2.07 -16.99 -4.55
C SER A 160 -3.43 -16.84 -3.89
N PHE A 161 -3.93 -15.62 -3.85
CA PHE A 161 -5.29 -15.34 -3.38
C PHE A 161 -5.77 -13.97 -3.87
N SER A 162 -7.10 -13.79 -3.93
CA SER A 162 -7.70 -12.51 -4.27
C SER A 162 -7.79 -11.58 -3.07
N ALA A 163 -7.59 -10.28 -3.30
CA ALA A 163 -7.83 -9.23 -2.32
C ALA A 163 -8.79 -8.16 -2.85
N PHE A 164 -9.43 -7.44 -1.92
CA PHE A 164 -10.39 -6.40 -2.25
C PHE A 164 -9.70 -5.05 -2.31
N CYS A 165 -9.97 -4.30 -3.37
CA CYS A 165 -9.53 -2.92 -3.51
C CYS A 165 -10.53 -1.99 -2.78
N PRO A 166 -10.06 -0.88 -2.16
CA PRO A 166 -10.96 0.11 -1.55
C PRO A 166 -12.02 0.69 -2.50
N CYS A 167 -11.78 0.69 -3.81
CA CYS A 167 -12.76 1.13 -4.82
C CYS A 167 -13.87 0.09 -5.11
N GLY A 168 -13.88 -1.04 -4.40
CA GLY A 168 -14.82 -2.15 -4.59
C GLY A 168 -14.47 -3.14 -5.70
N GLY A 169 -13.31 -2.98 -6.34
CA GLY A 169 -12.77 -3.95 -7.30
C GLY A 169 -11.98 -5.08 -6.62
N THR A 170 -11.41 -5.97 -7.43
CA THR A 170 -10.63 -7.13 -6.97
C THR A 170 -9.23 -7.11 -7.59
N MET A 171 -8.24 -7.52 -6.82
CA MET A 171 -6.87 -7.77 -7.26
C MET A 171 -6.46 -9.19 -6.90
N VAL A 172 -5.45 -9.74 -7.58
CA VAL A 172 -4.90 -11.07 -7.28
C VAL A 172 -3.46 -10.92 -6.84
N LEU A 173 -3.11 -11.58 -5.74
CA LEU A 173 -1.76 -11.65 -5.22
C LEU A 173 -1.19 -13.02 -5.53
N GLY A 174 0.07 -13.08 -5.98
CA GLY A 174 0.81 -14.32 -6.12
C GLY A 174 2.20 -14.21 -5.50
N ALA A 175 2.61 -15.27 -4.80
CA ALA A 175 3.87 -15.34 -4.09
C ALA A 175 5.05 -15.39 -5.07
N MET A 176 6.13 -14.69 -4.73
CA MET A 176 7.44 -14.87 -5.36
C MET A 176 8.14 -16.08 -4.74
N GLN A 177 8.91 -16.81 -5.54
CA GLN A 177 9.87 -17.76 -4.98
C GLN A 177 10.95 -17.01 -4.18
N PRO A 178 11.50 -17.62 -3.11
CA PRO A 178 12.67 -17.08 -2.43
C PRO A 178 13.82 -16.86 -3.41
N ARG A 179 14.64 -15.84 -3.16
CA ARG A 179 15.90 -15.64 -3.89
C ARG A 179 16.97 -16.61 -3.41
#